data_AF-A0A024K7C5-F1
#
_entry.id   AF-A0A024K7C5-F1
#
_cell.length_a   1.000
_cell.length_b   1.000
_cell.length_c   1.000
_cell.angle_alpha   90.00
_cell.angle_beta   90.00
_cell.angle_gamma   90.00
#
_symmetry.space_group_name_H-M   'P 1'
#
loop_
_entity.id
_entity.type
_entity.pdbx_description
1 polymer ?
#
loop_
_entity_poly.entity_id
_entity_poly.type
_entity_poly.pdbx_seq_one_letter_code
_entity_poly.pdbx_strand_id
1 'polypeptide(L)' 'MFVSNEGLLTAKTININNLDGFTGSYAEHLQGAAEVTLHGYTYTIRGRAEGFNTDNPSLRSTDAFTIKVAC' A
#
# COMPACT_ATOMS: atom_id res chain seq x y z
N MET A 1 -0.87 2.20 7.91
CA MET A 1 0.15 1.35 7.27
C MET A 1 0.95 0.67 8.36
N PHE A 2 1.36 -0.58 8.15
CA PHE A 2 2.23 -1.33 9.05
C PHE A 2 3.39 -1.95 8.26
N VAL A 3 4.64 -1.71 8.70
CA VAL A 3 5.88 -2.29 8.16
C VAL A 3 6.58 -3.04 9.29
N SER A 4 7.04 -4.25 8.99
CA SER A 4 7.89 -5.01 9.91
C SER A 4 9.36 -4.89 9.53
N ASN A 5 10.21 -4.83 10.54
CA ASN A 5 11.67 -4.91 10.45
C ASN A 5 12.25 -6.08 11.27
N GLU A 6 11.41 -7.05 11.66
CA GLU A 6 11.85 -8.25 12.38
C GLU A 6 12.82 -9.11 11.56
N GLY A 7 12.72 -9.02 10.22
CA GLY A 7 13.66 -9.59 9.26
C GLY A 7 13.93 -8.62 8.13
N LEU A 8 13.74 -9.05 6.88
CA LEU A 8 13.71 -8.13 5.75
C LEU A 8 12.55 -7.14 5.93
N LEU A 9 12.76 -5.90 5.47
CA LEU A 9 11.73 -4.88 5.50
C LEU A 9 10.54 -5.31 4.65
N THR A 10 9.39 -5.46 5.28
CA THR A 10 8.18 -5.92 4.59
C THR A 10 6.97 -5.09 4.97
N ALA A 11 6.23 -4.63 3.98
CA ALA A 11 4.91 -4.04 4.20
C ALA A 11 3.95 -5.16 4.58
N LYS A 12 3.31 -5.03 5.75
CA LYS A 12 2.34 -6.00 6.24
C LYS A 12 0.93 -5.62 5.85
N THR A 13 0.58 -4.34 6.02
CA THR A 13 -0.71 -3.79 5.58
C THR A 13 -0.59 -2.33 5.13
N ILE A 14 -1.31 -2.00 4.05
CA ILE A 14 -1.51 -0.63 3.56
C ILE A 14 -3.01 -0.42 3.43
N ASN A 15 -3.52 0.68 3.98
CA ASN A 15 -4.90 1.10 3.80
C ASN A 15 -4.87 2.47 3.12
N ILE A 16 -5.56 2.58 1.99
CA ILE A 16 -5.73 3.80 1.22
C ILE A 16 -7.19 4.20 1.35
N ASN A 17 -7.44 5.41 1.84
CA ASN A 17 -8.79 5.92 2.07
C ASN A 17 -9.00 7.19 1.26
N ASN A 18 -9.84 7.09 0.23
CA ASN A 18 -10.22 8.18 -0.67
C ASN A 18 -9.03 9.07 -1.10
N LEU A 19 -8.00 8.44 -1.66
CA LEU A 19 -6.85 9.14 -2.22
C LEU A 19 -6.95 9.10 -3.74
N ASP A 20 -7.06 10.28 -4.36
CA ASP A 20 -7.26 10.42 -5.81
C ASP A 20 -8.45 9.57 -6.33
N GLY A 21 -9.53 9.52 -5.54
CA GLY A 21 -10.72 8.74 -5.85
C GLY A 21 -10.57 7.22 -5.67
N PHE A 22 -9.47 6.72 -5.09
CA PHE A 22 -9.29 5.30 -4.78
C PHE A 22 -9.41 5.01 -3.28
N THR A 23 -10.17 3.96 -2.94
CA THR A 23 -10.19 3.37 -1.60
C THR A 23 -9.90 1.88 -1.71
N GLY A 24 -8.93 1.39 -0.95
CA GLY A 24 -8.51 0.00 -1.02
C GLY A 24 -7.42 -0.37 -0.03
N SER A 25 -6.98 -1.61 -0.09
CA SER A 25 -5.94 -2.10 0.80
C SER A 25 -5.03 -3.14 0.16
N TYR A 26 -3.86 -3.25 0.77
CA TYR A 26 -2.91 -4.33 0.59
C TYR A 26 -2.68 -4.98 1.95
N ALA A 27 -2.54 -6.30 1.95
CA ALA A 27 -2.18 -7.15 3.05
C ALA A 27 -1.27 -8.27 2.52
N GLU A 28 -0.15 -8.45 3.21
CA GLU A 28 0.83 -9.48 2.89
C GLU A 28 0.17 -10.86 2.81
N HIS A 29 0.50 -11.62 1.77
CA HIS A 29 -0.07 -12.94 1.44
C HIS A 29 -1.53 -12.97 0.97
N LEU A 30 -2.20 -11.81 0.82
CA LEU A 30 -3.54 -11.73 0.22
C LEU A 30 -3.49 -11.15 -1.20
N GLN A 31 -2.91 -9.95 -1.37
CA GLN A 31 -2.84 -9.27 -2.67
C GLN A 31 -1.39 -9.10 -3.09
N GLY A 32 -0.90 -9.79 -4.13
CA GLY A 32 0.40 -9.52 -4.77
C GLY A 32 1.61 -9.29 -3.83
N ALA A 33 2.65 -8.63 -4.35
CA ALA A 33 3.83 -8.23 -3.56
C ALA A 33 3.89 -6.71 -3.41
N ALA A 34 4.35 -6.26 -2.25
CA ALA A 34 4.75 -4.87 -2.00
C ALA A 34 6.24 -4.84 -1.63
N GLU A 35 6.97 -3.90 -2.22
CA GLU A 35 8.38 -3.67 -1.97
C GLU A 35 8.55 -2.53 -0.98
N VAL A 36 9.47 -2.69 -0.02
CA VAL A 36 9.86 -1.64 0.92
C VAL A 36 11.35 -1.37 0.80
N THR A 37 11.71 -0.11 0.64
CA THR A 37 13.10 0.37 0.70
C THR A 37 13.22 1.48 1.74
N LEU A 38 14.40 1.58 2.37
CA LEU A 38 14.72 2.60 3.36
C LEU A 38 15.99 3.34 2.92
N HIS A 39 15.88 4.65 2.72
CA HIS A 39 17.03 5.52 2.44
C HIS A 39 17.12 6.59 3.53
N GLY A 40 18.15 6.51 4.37
CA GLY A 40 18.24 7.32 5.59
C GLY A 40 17.08 7.01 6.53
N TYR A 41 16.21 7.99 6.76
CA TYR A 41 14.99 7.88 7.56
C TYR A 41 13.71 7.89 6.70
N THR A 42 13.86 7.79 5.37
CA THR A 42 12.73 7.78 4.42
C THR A 42 12.41 6.37 3.95
N TYR A 43 11.23 5.88 4.30
CA TYR A 43 10.64 4.67 3.74
C TYR A 43 9.99 4.97 2.38
N THR A 44 10.25 4.13 1.39
CA THR A 44 9.51 4.10 0.12
C THR A 44 8.86 2.72 -0.03
N ILE A 45 7.53 2.69 -0.10
CA ILE A 45 6.73 1.48 -0.28
C ILE A 45 6.04 1.55 -1.62
N ARG A 46 6.20 0.50 -2.43
CA ARG A 46 5.55 0.35 -3.73
C ARG A 46 4.77 -0.93 -3.79
N GLY A 47 3.57 -0.89 -4.33
CA GLY A 47 2.76 -2.09 -4.46
C GLY A 47 1.48 -1.84 -5.24
N ARG A 48 0.58 -2.80 -5.15
CA ARG A 48 -0.79 -2.70 -5.66
C ARG A 48 -1.77 -2.95 -4.52
N ALA A 49 -2.86 -2.20 -4.51
CA ALA A 49 -3.96 -2.38 -3.58
C ALA A 49 -5.22 -2.78 -4.35
N GLU A 50 -6.01 -3.68 -3.77
CA GLU A 50 -7.34 -3.99 -4.26
C GLU A 50 -8.36 -3.11 -3.53
N GLY A 51 -9.38 -2.66 -4.26
CA GLY A 51 -10.33 -1.70 -3.74
C GLY A 51 -11.39 -1.33 -4.76
N PHE A 52 -11.78 -0.07 -4.77
CA PHE A 52 -12.76 0.51 -5.69
C PHE A 52 -12.47 2.00 -5.92
N ASN A 53 -13.00 2.51 -7.02
CA ASN A 53 -13.06 3.96 -7.24
C ASN A 53 -14.26 4.52 -6.46
N THR A 54 -14.09 5.63 -5.75
CA THR A 54 -15.11 6.22 -4.88
C THR A 54 -16.34 6.72 -5.64
N ASP A 55 -16.18 7.08 -6.92
CA ASP A 55 -17.29 7.48 -7.80
C ASP A 55 -18.11 6.27 -8.27
N ASN A 56 -17.55 5.07 -8.19
CA ASN A 56 -18.25 3.83 -8.49
C ASN A 56 -17.86 2.70 -7.53
N PRO A 57 -18.32 2.76 -6.26
CA PRO A 57 -17.86 1.87 -5.20
C PRO A 57 -18.28 0.41 -5.36
N SER A 58 -19.21 0.14 -6.29
CA SER A 58 -19.68 -1.22 -6.59
C SER A 58 -18.70 -2.03 -7.44
N LEU A 59 -17.80 -1.36 -8.17
CA LEU A 59 -16.85 -2.01 -9.06
C LEU A 59 -15.50 -2.20 -8.37
N ARG A 60 -15.03 -3.46 -8.34
CA ARG A 60 -13.67 -3.78 -7.91
C ARG A 60 -12.66 -3.16 -8.87
N SER A 61 -11.61 -2.62 -8.31
CA SER A 61 -10.46 -2.09 -9.02
C SER A 61 -9.17 -2.50 -8.31
N THR A 62 -8.07 -2.49 -9.05
CA THR A 62 -6.73 -2.65 -8.52
C THR A 62 -5.89 -1.49 -9.01
N ASP A 63 -5.25 -0.78 -8.08
CA ASP A 63 -4.40 0.34 -8.44
C ASP A 63 -3.01 0.24 -7.80
N ALA A 64 -2.03 0.82 -8.48
CA ALA A 64 -0.67 0.91 -7.97
C ALA A 64 -0.57 2.07 -6.96
N PHE A 65 0.24 1.87 -5.93
CA PHE A 65 0.56 2.93 -4.98
C PHE A 65 2.05 3.10 -4.81
N THR A 66 2.46 4.32 -4.49
CA THR A 66 3.80 4.63 -3.97
C THR A 66 3.63 5.53 -2.75
N ILE A 67 4.06 5.05 -1.59
CA ILE A 67 4.06 5.82 -0.34
C ILE A 67 5.51 6.17 -0.01
N LYS A 68 5.79 7.46 0.20
CA LYS A 68 7.08 7.94 0.69
C LYS A 68 6.84 8.66 2.01
N VAL A 69 7.49 8.21 3.07
CA VAL A 69 7.35 8.80 4.41
C VAL A 69 8.70 8.87 5.09
N ALA A 70 8.99 10.03 5.68
CA ALA A 70 10.15 10.25 6.51
C ALA A 70 9.70 10.27 7.98
N CYS A 71 10.40 9.51 8.84
CA CYS A 71 10.11 9.43 10.28
C CYS A 71 11.21 10.10 11.10
#